data_AF-A0A8J5R2G2-F1
#
_entry.id   AF-A0A8J5R2G2-F1
#
_cell.length_a   1.000
_cell.length_b   1.000
_cell.length_c   1.000
_cell.angle_alpha   90.00
_cell.angle_beta   90.00
_cell.angle_gamma   90.00
#
_symmetry.space_group_name_H-M   'P 1'
#
loop_
_entity.id
_entity.type
_entity.pdbx_description
1 polymer ?
#
loop_
_entity_poly.entity_id
_entity_poly.type
_entity_poly.pdbx_seq_one_letter_code
_entity_poly.pdbx_strand_id
1 'polypeptide(L)' 'MYCLQDGTWLLIDQVNLCSPAVLDRLNGLLEPGGVLTIGERGVDNDGNIHTIKPHSNFRLFLTMDSRYGEISR' A
#
# COMPACT_ATOMS: atom_id res chain seq x y z
N MET A 1 5.72 -5.39 -5.21
CA MET A 1 6.63 -5.69 -4.08
C MET A 1 8.07 -5.25 -4.36
N TYR A 2 8.60 -5.46 -5.58
CA TYR A 2 9.94 -4.99 -5.95
C TYR A 2 10.18 -3.50 -5.68
N CYS A 3 9.26 -2.63 -6.07
CA CYS A 3 9.34 -1.18 -5.79
C CYS A 3 9.49 -0.84 -4.30
N LEU A 4 8.81 -1.56 -3.41
CA LEU A 4 8.89 -1.34 -1.95
C LEU A 4 10.27 -1.69 -1.40
N GLN A 5 10.91 -2.74 -1.92
CA GLN A 5 12.22 -3.21 -1.46
C GLN A 5 13.38 -2.44 -2.10
N ASP A 6 13.23 -2.04 -3.36
CA ASP A 6 14.25 -1.35 -4.16
C ASP A 6 14.23 0.17 -3.96
N GLY A 7 13.17 0.70 -3.32
CA GLY A 7 12.98 2.14 -3.13
C GLY A 7 12.55 2.89 -4.38
N THR A 8 12.04 2.18 -5.39
CA THR A 8 11.44 2.78 -6.57
C THR A 8 10.10 3.44 -6.23
N TRP A 9 9.70 4.43 -7.03
CA TRP A 9 8.43 5.11 -6.82
C TRP A 9 7.28 4.26 -7.37
N LEU A 10 6.14 4.30 -6.67
CA LEU A 10 4.89 3.68 -7.11
C LEU A 10 3.86 4.78 -7.33
N LEU A 11 3.30 4.84 -8.54
CA LEU A 11 2.18 5.71 -8.88
C LEU A 11 0.95 4.82 -9.06
N ILE A 12 -0.11 5.11 -8.29
CA ILE A 12 -1.44 4.51 -8.48
C ILE A 12 -2.32 5.58 -9.09
N ASP A 13 -2.73 5.35 -10.34
CA ASP A 13 -3.62 6.24 -11.05
C ASP A 13 -5.10 5.92 -10.84
N GLN A 14 -5.93 6.95 -10.85
CA GLN A 14 -7.39 6.88 -10.68
C GLN A 14 -7.82 6.02 -9.50
N VAL A 15 -7.24 6.28 -8.34
CA VAL A 15 -7.46 5.47 -7.12
C VAL A 15 -8.94 5.43 -6.69
N ASN A 16 -9.73 6.43 -7.11
CA ASN A 16 -11.19 6.47 -6.99
C ASN A 16 -11.93 5.31 -7.70
N LEU A 17 -11.31 4.64 -8.69
CA LEU A 17 -11.85 3.44 -9.36
C LEU A 17 -11.45 2.15 -8.64
N CYS A 18 -10.49 2.21 -7.72
CA CYS A 18 -10.10 1.05 -6.94
C CYS A 18 -11.13 0.79 -5.82
N SER A 19 -11.32 -0.50 -5.50
CA SER A 19 -12.12 -0.87 -4.34
C SER A 19 -11.52 -0.26 -3.07
N PRO A 20 -12.33 0.29 -2.15
CA PRO A 20 -11.86 0.83 -0.87
C PRO A 20 -11.00 -0.16 -0.07
N ALA A 21 -11.24 -1.46 -0.23
CA ALA A 21 -10.44 -2.51 0.42
C ALA A 21 -8.96 -2.52 -0.04
N VAL A 22 -8.64 -2.03 -1.24
CA VAL A 22 -7.25 -1.90 -1.71
C VAL A 22 -6.55 -0.74 -0.99
N LEU A 23 -7.26 0.38 -0.85
CA LEU A 23 -6.75 1.54 -0.10
C LEU A 23 -6.54 1.21 1.37
N ASP A 24 -7.46 0.46 1.97
CA ASP A 24 -7.34 0.02 3.37
C ASP A 24 -6.07 -0.82 3.61
N ARG A 25 -5.74 -1.71 2.66
CA ARG A 25 -4.47 -2.47 2.70
C ARG A 25 -3.23 -1.59 2.51
N LEU A 26 -3.35 -0.46 1.83
CA LEU A 26 -2.26 0.49 1.60
C LEU A 26 -2.16 1.55 2.71
N ASN A 27 -3.18 1.73 3.56
CA ASN A 27 -3.13 2.67 4.69
C ASN A 27 -1.93 2.39 5.59
N GLY A 28 -1.60 1.12 5.81
CA GLY A 28 -0.41 0.72 6.55
C GLY A 28 0.91 1.20 5.94
N LEU A 29 0.97 1.61 4.67
CA LEU A 29 2.14 2.25 4.05
C LEU A 29 2.08 3.80 4.07
N LEU A 30 0.88 4.36 4.28
CA LEU A 30 0.66 5.80 4.36
C LEU A 30 0.97 6.37 5.75
N GLU A 31 0.97 5.52 6.78
CA GLU A 31 1.36 5.88 8.13
C GLU A 31 2.90 6.05 8.28
N PRO A 32 3.37 6.97 9.16
CA PRO A 32 4.79 7.18 9.38
C PRO A 32 5.46 5.92 9.97
N GLY A 33 6.43 5.37 9.24
CA GLY A 33 7.07 4.09 9.61
C GLY A 33 6.22 2.86 9.30
N GLY A 34 5.14 3.05 8.55
CA GLY A 34 4.20 2.03 8.14
C GLY A 34 4.83 0.87 7.37
N VAL A 35 4.23 -0.31 7.49
CA VAL A 35 4.65 -1.55 6.84
C VAL A 35 3.51 -2.14 6.02
N LEU A 36 3.84 -2.81 4.91
CA LEU A 36 2.85 -3.55 4.15
C LEU A 36 2.72 -4.96 4.71
N THR A 37 1.57 -5.27 5.27
CA THR A 37 1.24 -6.61 5.77
C THR A 37 0.66 -7.46 4.64
N ILE A 38 1.32 -8.57 4.29
CA ILE A 38 0.79 -9.53 3.31
C ILE A 38 0.01 -10.62 4.05
N GLY A 39 -1.30 -10.42 4.19
CA GLY A 39 -2.19 -11.42 4.78
C GLY A 39 -2.37 -12.70 3.93
N GLU A 40 -2.14 -12.61 2.62
CA GLU A 40 -2.36 -13.73 1.68
C GLU A 40 -1.29 -14.82 1.77
N ARG A 41 -0.15 -14.55 2.43
CA ARG A 41 0.91 -15.53 2.65
C ARG A 41 0.70 -16.40 3.89
N GLY A 42 -0.33 -16.13 4.69
CA GLY A 42 -0.51 -16.77 5.99
C GLY A 42 0.55 -16.34 7.00
N VAL A 43 0.48 -16.97 8.18
CA VAL A 43 1.52 -16.86 9.22
C VAL A 43 2.67 -17.81 8.89
N ASP A 44 3.89 -17.36 9.10
CA ASP A 44 5.08 -18.21 8.98
C ASP A 44 5.07 -19.32 10.05
N ASN A 45 6.01 -20.27 9.99
CA ASN A 45 6.08 -21.40 10.94
C ASN A 45 6.22 -20.96 12.41
N ASP A 46 6.64 -19.71 12.64
CA ASP A 46 6.79 -19.06 13.94
C ASP A 46 5.55 -18.24 14.37
N GLY A 47 4.47 -18.24 13.58
CA GLY A 47 3.26 -17.45 13.86
C GLY A 47 3.35 -15.98 13.47
N ASN A 48 4.43 -15.54 12.83
CA ASN A 48 4.62 -14.16 12.42
C ASN A 48 3.90 -13.85 11.10
N ILE A 49 3.23 -12.71 11.05
CA ILE A 49 2.61 -12.21 9.82
C ILE A 49 3.71 -11.59 8.96
N HIS A 50 3.74 -11.99 7.68
CA HIS A 50 4.70 -11.45 6.72
C HIS A 50 4.44 -9.95 6.51
N THR A 51 5.35 -9.12 7.03
CA THR A 51 5.32 -7.67 6.88
C THR A 51 6.54 -7.19 6.09
N ILE A 52 6.33 -6.20 5.23
CA ILE A 52 7.36 -5.62 4.39
C ILE A 52 7.55 -4.18 4.81
N LYS A 53 8.75 -3.89 5.29
CA LYS A 53 9.14 -2.51 5.55
C LYS A 53 9.52 -1.83 4.22
N PRO A 54 8.90 -0.69 3.87
CA PRO A 54 9.29 0.04 2.67
C PRO A 54 10.72 0.57 2.81
N HIS A 55 11.45 0.59 1.71
CA HIS A 55 12.77 1.19 1.60
C HIS A 55 12.70 2.70 1.87
N SER A 56 13.74 3.31 2.44
CA SER A 56 13.73 4.73 2.84
C SER A 56 13.48 5.71 1.66
N ASN A 57 13.90 5.31 0.45
CA ASN A 57 13.68 6.08 -0.78
C ASN A 57 12.35 5.78 -1.47
N PHE A 58 11.58 4.81 -0.99
CA PHE A 58 10.26 4.50 -1.54
C PHE A 58 9.35 5.72 -1.42
N ARG A 59 8.58 5.97 -2.49
CA ARG A 59 7.57 7.03 -2.54
C ARG A 59 6.32 6.45 -3.19
N LEU A 60 5.17 6.67 -2.55
CA LEU A 60 3.86 6.31 -3.07
C LEU A 60 3.14 7.58 -3.48
N PHE A 61 2.67 7.62 -4.72
CA PHE A 61 1.86 8.69 -5.27
C PHE A 61 0.49 8.12 -5.63
N LEU A 62 -0.57 8.81 -5.20
CA LEU A 62 -1.95 8.49 -5.54
C LEU A 62 -2.50 9.64 -6.36
N THR A 63 -2.99 9.35 -7.55
CA THR A 63 -3.77 10.32 -8.34
C THR A 63 -5.23 9.89 -8.36
N MET A 64 -6.11 10.87 -8.31
CA MET A 64 -7.56 10.68 -8.37
C MET A 64 -8.15 11.67 -9.35
N ASP A 65 -9.25 11.27 -9.98
CA ASP A 65 -10.03 12.15 -10.85
C ASP A 65 -11.39 12.42 -10.20
N SER A 66 -11.63 13.71 -9.90
CA SER A 66 -12.83 14.18 -9.19
C SER A 66 -14.15 13.87 -9.92
N ARG A 67 -14.10 13.46 -11.20
CA ARG A 67 -15.29 13.10 -11.99
C ARG A 67 -15.87 11.73 -11.61
N TYR A 68 -15.12 10.90 -10.89
CA TYR A 68 -15.46 9.49 -10.67
C TYR A 68 -15.79 9.13 -9.22
N GLY A 69 -15.90 10.13 -8.34
CA GLY A 69 -16.29 9.94 -6.94
C GLY A 69 -15.22 10.37 -5.93
N GLU A 70 -15.65 10.52 -4.69
CA GLU A 70 -14.80 10.90 -3.56
C GLU A 70 -14.17 9.65 -2.94
N ILE A 71 -12.91 9.73 -2.53
CA ILE A 71 -12.30 8.67 -1.72
C ILE A 71 -12.91 8.79 -0.33
N SER A 72 -13.64 7.77 0.12
CA SER A 72 -14.24 7.77 1.46
C SER A 72 -13.18 8.05 2.53
N ARG A 73 -13.51 9.00 3.40
CA ARG A 73 -12.69 9.53 4.48
C ARG A 73 -12.46 8.54 5.61
#